data_AF-Q64ZX5-F1
#
_entry.id   AF-Q64ZX5-F1
#
_cell.length_a   1.000
_cell.length_b   1.000
_cell.length_c   1.000
_cell.angle_alpha   90.00
_cell.angle_beta   90.00
_cell.angle_gamma   90.00
#
_symmetry.space_group_name_H-M   'P 1'
#
loop_
_entity.id
_entity.type
_entity.pdbx_description
1 polymer ?
#
loop_
_entity_poly.entity_id
_entity_poly.type
_entity_poly.pdbx_seq_one_letter_code
_entity_poly.pdbx_strand_id
1 'polypeptide(L)'
;MNDLDIIGNLLLKESNLSDYAISTEEFCIINLMKIIEDDSDSDFYLYKIEYQLISFYEKIKYNSLYSSYVLVIEKILNSYFTNKNVLVLYDLLGKIQDECGFKKKMLDDVIVKRLL
;
A
#
# COMPACT_ATOMS: atom_id res chain seq x y z
N MET A 1 8.77 -23.74 15.06
CA MET A 1 7.68 -22.92 15.63
C MET A 1 6.51 -23.12 14.67
N ASN A 2 5.45 -23.81 15.11
CA ASN A 2 4.38 -24.26 14.22
C ASN A 2 3.46 -23.08 13.88
N ASP A 3 2.97 -23.01 12.64
CA ASP A 3 2.05 -21.96 12.19
C ASP A 3 0.80 -21.84 13.07
N LEU A 4 0.40 -22.94 13.73
CA LEU A 4 -0.68 -22.98 14.72
C LEU A 4 -0.40 -22.17 15.99
N ASP A 5 0.86 -22.10 16.45
CA ASP A 5 1.25 -21.28 17.60
C ASP A 5 1.24 -19.79 17.24
N ILE A 6 1.55 -19.46 15.98
CA ILE A 6 1.49 -18.09 15.45
C ILE A 6 0.02 -17.64 15.34
N ILE A 7 -0.85 -18.49 14.78
CA ILE A 7 -2.28 -18.24 14.68
C ILE A 7 -2.94 -18.15 16.07
N GLY A 8 -2.55 -19.03 17.01
CA GLY A 8 -3.02 -18.98 18.39
C GLY A 8 -2.62 -17.69 19.11
N ASN A 9 -1.40 -17.22 18.91
CA ASN A 9 -0.93 -15.94 19.45
C ASN A 9 -1.58 -14.71 18.79
N LEU A 10 -1.97 -14.80 17.51
CA LEU A 10 -2.71 -13.75 16.80
C LEU A 10 -4.17 -13.64 17.30
N LEU A 11 -4.81 -14.76 17.60
CA LEU A 11 -6.17 -14.80 18.16
C LEU A 11 -6.21 -14.30 19.61
N LEU A 12 -5.20 -14.61 20.42
CA LEU A 12 -5.08 -14.08 21.79
C LEU A 12 -4.81 -12.56 21.83
N LYS A 13 -4.34 -11.97 20.72
CA LYS A 13 -4.18 -10.53 20.54
C LYS A 13 -5.42 -9.86 19.93
N GLU A 14 -6.57 -10.52 19.83
CA GLU A 14 -7.80 -9.93 19.26
C GLU A 14 -8.19 -8.59 19.91
N SER A 15 -7.97 -8.43 21.22
CA SER A 15 -8.20 -7.14 21.91
C SER A 15 -7.22 -6.03 21.50
N ASN A 16 -6.08 -6.37 20.88
CA ASN A 16 -5.10 -5.44 20.35
C ASN A 16 -5.24 -5.27 18.82
N LEU A 17 -6.06 -6.07 18.13
CA LEU A 17 -6.23 -5.96 16.67
C LEU A 17 -6.79 -4.60 16.25
N SER A 18 -7.62 -3.96 17.08
CA SER A 18 -8.08 -2.58 16.86
C SER A 18 -6.92 -1.59 16.84
N ASP A 19 -5.92 -1.81 17.70
CA ASP A 19 -4.79 -0.90 17.88
C ASP A 19 -3.79 -1.01 16.73
N TYR A 20 -3.81 -2.14 16.01
CA TYR A 20 -2.99 -2.39 14.83
C TYR A 20 -3.76 -2.36 13.51
N ALA A 21 -5.08 -2.18 13.53
CA ALA A 21 -5.86 -2.05 12.30
C ALA A 21 -5.40 -0.83 11.49
N ILE A 22 -5.27 -1.03 10.19
CA ILE A 22 -4.94 0.00 9.21
C ILE A 22 -6.09 0.12 8.22
N SER A 23 -6.23 1.31 7.61
CA SER A 23 -7.24 1.51 6.57
C SER A 23 -6.91 0.70 5.32
N THR A 24 -7.89 0.54 4.43
CA THR A 24 -7.65 -0.14 3.15
C THR A 24 -6.65 0.67 2.30
N GLU A 25 -6.72 2.00 2.38
CA GLU A 25 -5.82 2.92 1.69
C GLU A 25 -4.40 2.80 2.24
N GLU A 26 -4.23 2.77 3.56
CA GLU A 26 -2.94 2.58 4.23
C GLU A 26 -2.30 1.24 3.81
N PHE A 27 -3.08 0.16 3.79
CA PHE A 27 -2.62 -1.14 3.31
C PHE A 27 -2.18 -1.11 1.85
N CYS A 28 -2.95 -0.46 0.97
CA CYS A 28 -2.59 -0.33 -0.45
C CYS A 28 -1.29 0.44 -0.65
N ILE A 29 -1.08 1.54 0.08
CA ILE A 29 0.13 2.36 0.00
C ILE A 29 1.35 1.56 0.47
N ILE A 30 1.27 0.90 1.63
CA ILE A 30 2.36 0.10 2.18
C ILE A 30 2.77 -1.01 1.20
N ASN A 31 1.80 -1.71 0.62
CA ASN A 31 2.09 -2.76 -0.35
C ASN A 31 2.72 -2.24 -1.65
N LEU A 32 2.21 -1.12 -2.17
CA LEU A 32 2.79 -0.50 -3.36
C LEU A 32 4.24 -0.10 -3.13
N MET A 33 4.53 0.55 -2.00
CA MET A 33 5.90 0.93 -1.64
C MET A 33 6.79 -0.32 -1.48
N LYS A 34 6.31 -1.38 -0.83
CA LYS A 34 7.05 -2.63 -0.68
C LYS A 34 7.36 -3.30 -2.03
N ILE A 35 6.41 -3.33 -2.96
CA ILE A 35 6.66 -3.86 -4.31
C ILE A 35 7.73 -3.03 -5.02
N ILE A 36 7.67 -1.70 -4.89
CA ILE A 36 8.67 -0.80 -5.49
C ILE A 36 10.07 -1.07 -4.94
N GLU A 37 10.19 -1.29 -3.62
CA GLU A 37 11.45 -1.51 -2.90
C GLU A 37 12.04 -2.92 -3.13
N ASP A 38 11.20 -3.97 -3.08
CA ASP A 38 11.66 -5.36 -3.05
C ASP A 38 11.83 -5.99 -4.45
N ASP A 39 11.09 -5.51 -5.44
CA ASP A 39 10.83 -6.27 -6.68
C ASP A 39 11.45 -5.62 -7.94
N SER A 40 12.33 -4.63 -7.77
CA SER A 40 12.89 -3.79 -8.87
C SER A 40 13.63 -4.54 -9.97
N ASP A 41 14.07 -5.77 -9.68
CA ASP A 41 14.86 -6.60 -10.59
C ASP A 41 14.01 -7.61 -11.37
N SER A 42 12.69 -7.62 -11.19
CA SER A 42 11.76 -8.54 -11.85
C SER A 42 11.36 -8.07 -13.26
N ASP A 43 11.34 -9.00 -14.23
CA ASP A 43 10.86 -8.76 -15.60
C ASP A 43 9.41 -8.22 -15.65
N PHE A 44 8.62 -8.46 -14.60
CA PHE A 44 7.23 -8.03 -14.48
C PHE A 44 7.02 -6.88 -13.48
N TYR A 45 8.10 -6.29 -12.97
CA TYR A 45 8.07 -5.24 -11.95
C TYR A 45 7.11 -4.09 -12.28
N LEU A 46 7.27 -3.50 -13.46
CA LEU A 46 6.47 -2.36 -13.91
C LEU A 46 4.99 -2.73 -14.03
N TYR A 47 4.70 -3.89 -14.60
CA TYR A 47 3.33 -4.39 -14.74
C TYR A 47 2.67 -4.63 -13.38
N LYS A 48 3.41 -5.20 -12.42
CA LYS A 48 2.91 -5.45 -11.07
C LYS A 48 2.57 -4.15 -10.34
N ILE A 49 3.42 -3.13 -10.46
CA ILE A 49 3.17 -1.80 -9.87
C ILE A 49 1.97 -1.14 -10.53
N GLU A 50 1.91 -1.12 -11.87
CA GLU A 50 0.81 -0.51 -12.61
C GLU A 50 -0.54 -1.13 -12.23
N TYR A 51 -0.61 -2.46 -12.13
CA TYR A 51 -1.81 -3.17 -11.72
C TYR A 51 -2.27 -2.79 -10.31
N GLN A 52 -1.33 -2.74 -9.35
CA GLN A 52 -1.64 -2.34 -7.97
C GLN A 52 -2.03 -0.85 -7.88
N LEU A 53 -1.42 0.00 -8.73
CA LEU A 53 -1.75 1.42 -8.82
C LEU A 53 -3.19 1.64 -9.32
N ILE A 54 -3.62 0.90 -10.35
CA ILE A 54 -5.02 0.93 -10.82
C ILE A 54 -5.97 0.55 -9.69
N SER A 55 -5.66 -0.53 -8.96
CA SER A 55 -6.47 -1.00 -7.83
C SER A 55 -6.56 0.05 -6.72
N PHE A 56 -5.48 0.77 -6.42
CA PHE A 56 -5.48 1.86 -5.45
C PHE A 56 -6.29 3.07 -5.94
N TYR A 57 -6.05 3.50 -7.18
CA TYR A 57 -6.76 4.61 -7.84
C TYR A 57 -8.28 4.44 -7.76
N GLU A 58 -8.80 3.25 -8.12
CA GLU A 58 -10.24 2.97 -8.10
C GLU A 58 -10.87 3.15 -6.71
N LYS A 59 -10.11 2.96 -5.64
CA LYS A 59 -10.59 3.15 -4.26
C LYS A 59 -10.62 4.62 -3.83
N ILE A 60 -9.67 5.42 -4.31
CA ILE A 60 -9.48 6.80 -3.83
C ILE A 60 -10.09 7.87 -4.76
N LYS A 61 -10.43 7.53 -6.02
CA LYS A 61 -10.81 8.51 -7.06
C LYS A 61 -11.98 9.43 -6.72
N TYR A 62 -12.88 9.03 -5.81
CA TYR A 62 -14.02 9.85 -5.39
C TYR A 62 -13.88 10.44 -3.99
N ASN A 63 -12.76 10.19 -3.31
CA ASN A 63 -12.53 10.69 -1.97
C ASN A 63 -11.81 12.05 -2.04
N SER A 64 -12.46 13.09 -1.49
CA SER A 64 -11.98 14.48 -1.56
C SER A 64 -10.61 14.68 -0.91
N LEU A 65 -10.27 13.86 0.08
CA LEU A 65 -8.97 13.86 0.74
C LEU A 65 -7.83 13.54 -0.24
N TYR A 66 -8.09 12.77 -1.29
CA TYR A 66 -7.08 12.37 -2.28
C TYR A 66 -7.16 13.13 -3.60
N SER A 67 -8.03 14.13 -3.72
CA SER A 67 -8.32 14.82 -4.98
C SER A 67 -7.07 15.37 -5.70
N SER A 68 -6.10 15.90 -4.96
CA SER A 68 -4.82 16.37 -5.51
C SER A 68 -3.93 15.24 -6.02
N TYR A 69 -3.94 14.09 -5.35
CA TYR A 69 -3.15 12.91 -5.69
C TYR A 69 -3.72 12.13 -6.87
N VAL A 70 -5.05 12.04 -6.95
CA VAL A 70 -5.79 11.38 -8.03
C VAL A 70 -5.37 11.92 -9.39
N LEU A 71 -5.26 13.24 -9.54
CA LEU A 71 -4.82 13.87 -10.80
C LEU A 71 -3.39 13.48 -11.22
N VAL A 72 -2.50 13.25 -10.26
CA VAL A 72 -1.12 12.80 -10.54
C VAL A 72 -1.13 11.33 -10.95
N ILE A 73 -1.90 10.50 -10.25
CA ILE A 73 -2.04 9.07 -10.55
C ILE A 73 -2.66 8.88 -11.94
N GLU A 74 -3.70 9.64 -12.30
CA GLU A 74 -4.28 9.61 -13.65
C GLU A 74 -3.25 9.94 -14.73
N LYS A 75 -2.39 10.95 -14.51
CA LYS A 75 -1.32 11.28 -15.47
C LYS A 75 -0.32 10.16 -15.64
N ILE A 76 0.00 9.46 -14.56
CA ILE A 76 0.89 8.29 -14.59
C ILE A 76 0.23 7.16 -15.39
N LEU A 77 -1.02 6.82 -15.07
CA LEU A 77 -1.77 5.72 -15.70
C LEU A 77 -2.12 5.99 -17.17
N ASN A 78 -2.26 7.25 -17.57
CA ASN A 78 -2.50 7.65 -18.97
C ASN A 78 -1.20 7.79 -19.79
N SER A 79 -0.04 7.47 -19.21
CA SER A 79 1.24 7.49 -19.88
C SER A 79 1.79 6.08 -20.06
N TYR A 80 2.77 5.90 -20.94
CA TYR A 80 3.51 4.63 -20.97
C TYR A 80 4.23 4.46 -19.62
N PHE A 81 3.90 3.39 -18.89
CA PHE A 81 4.39 3.19 -17.53
C PHE A 81 5.88 2.83 -17.52
N THR A 82 6.72 3.73 -17.01
CA THR A 82 8.19 3.59 -17.00
C THR A 82 8.77 3.67 -15.59
N ASN A 83 10.05 3.34 -15.44
CA ASN A 83 10.80 3.55 -14.19
C ASN A 83 10.74 5.02 -13.70
N LYS A 84 10.67 6.00 -14.61
CA LYS A 84 10.48 7.40 -14.22
C LYS A 84 9.12 7.62 -13.55
N ASN A 85 8.07 6.97 -14.04
CA ASN A 85 6.76 7.00 -13.40
C ASN A 85 6.79 6.35 -12.02
N VAL A 86 7.55 5.26 -11.85
CA VAL A 86 7.71 4.57 -10.55
C VAL A 86 8.36 5.49 -9.51
N LEU A 87 9.41 6.23 -9.87
CA LEU A 87 10.03 7.19 -8.96
C LEU A 87 9.05 8.28 -8.51
N VAL A 88 8.30 8.87 -9.47
CA VAL A 88 7.27 9.87 -9.17
C VAL A 88 6.15 9.27 -8.30
N LEU A 89 5.78 8.02 -8.56
CA LEU A 89 4.79 7.31 -7.76
C LEU A 89 5.29 7.06 -6.33
N TYR A 90 6.54 6.65 -6.15
CA TYR A 90 7.11 6.40 -4.83
C TYR A 90 7.12 7.67 -3.97
N ASP A 91 7.55 8.79 -4.56
CA ASP A 91 7.50 10.10 -3.89
C ASP A 91 6.06 10.51 -3.53
N LEU A 92 5.10 10.22 -4.41
CA LEU A 92 3.68 10.51 -4.18
C LEU A 92 3.12 9.68 -3.03
N LEU A 93 3.42 8.38 -2.99
CA LEU A 93 2.97 7.46 -1.95
C LEU A 93 3.51 7.86 -0.57
N GLY A 94 4.79 8.27 -0.50
CA GLY A 94 5.39 8.81 0.73
C GLY A 94 4.66 10.06 1.23
N LYS A 95 4.31 10.99 0.34
CA LYS A 95 3.53 12.19 0.71
C LYS A 95 2.15 11.84 1.26
N ILE A 96 1.44 10.92 0.60
CA ILE A 96 0.12 10.46 1.07
C ILE A 96 0.27 9.82 2.45
N GLN A 97 1.29 8.99 2.66
CA GLN A 97 1.57 8.36 3.94
C GLN A 97 1.77 9.40 5.05
N ASP A 98 2.60 10.42 4.80
CA ASP A 98 2.89 11.48 5.76
C ASP A 98 1.66 12.34 6.08
N GLU A 99 0.96 12.83 5.04
CA GLU A 99 -0.18 13.74 5.22
C GLU A 99 -1.41 13.06 5.83
N CYS A 100 -1.63 11.78 5.53
CA CYS A 100 -2.74 11.02 6.11
C CYS A 100 -2.42 10.48 7.52
N GLY A 101 -1.19 10.68 8.01
CA GLY A 101 -0.75 10.17 9.30
C GLY A 101 -0.71 8.64 9.37
N PHE A 102 -0.49 7.98 8.23
CA PHE A 102 -0.35 6.52 8.14
C PHE A 102 0.98 6.13 8.79
N LYS A 103 0.91 5.83 10.08
CA LYS A 103 2.07 5.39 10.85
C LYS A 103 2.56 4.08 10.26
N LYS A 104 3.86 3.98 9.99
CA LYS A 104 4.56 2.72 9.69
C LYS A 104 4.42 1.77 10.89
N LYS A 105 3.24 1.20 11.13
CA LYS A 105 2.99 0.16 12.13
C LYS A 105 3.49 -1.16 11.55
N MET A 106 4.79 -1.25 11.31
CA MET A 106 5.42 -2.50 10.94
C MET A 106 5.43 -3.41 12.17
N LEU A 107 4.63 -4.46 12.12
CA LEU A 107 4.81 -5.66 12.93
C LEU A 107 5.49 -6.68 12.01
N ASP A 108 6.80 -6.87 12.21
CA ASP A 108 7.59 -8.06 11.87
C ASP A 108 6.96 -8.97 10.78
N ASP A 109 7.04 -8.55 9.51
CA ASP A 109 6.72 -9.35 8.32
C ASP A 109 5.31 -9.98 8.21
N VAL A 110 4.33 -9.57 9.02
CA VAL A 110 2.95 -10.11 8.92
C VAL A 110 1.98 -9.06 8.39
N ILE A 111 1.30 -9.41 7.30
CA ILE A 111 0.18 -8.66 6.72
C ILE A 111 -0.84 -8.35 7.82
N VAL A 112 -0.95 -7.06 8.15
CA VAL A 112 -1.97 -6.52 9.03
C VAL A 112 -3.34 -6.75 8.38
N LYS A 113 -4.22 -7.43 9.11
CA LYS A 113 -5.54 -7.89 8.69
C LYS A 113 -6.39 -6.73 8.14
N ARG A 114 -6.89 -6.89 6.90
CA ARG A 114 -7.92 -6.05 6.30
C ARG A 114 -9.19 -6.11 7.16
N LEU A 115 -9.64 -4.97 7.69
CA LEU A 115 -11.01 -4.85 8.19
C LEU A 115 -11.95 -4.82 6.98
N LEU A 116 -12.89 -5.77 6.93
CA LEU A 116 -13.98 -5.82 5.96
C LEU A 116 -15.02 -4.74 6.28
#